data_AF-Q4BZG1-F1
#
_entry.id   AF-Q4BZG1-F1
#
_cell.length_a   1.000
_cell.length_b   1.000
_cell.length_c   1.000
_cell.angle_alpha   90.00
_cell.angle_beta   90.00
_cell.angle_gamma   90.00
#
_symmetry.space_group_name_H-M   'P 1'
#
loop_
_entity.id
_entity.type
_entity.pdbx_description
1 polymer ?
#
loop_
_entity_poly.entity_id
_entity_poly.type
_entity_poly.pdbx_seq_one_letter_code
_entity_poly.pdbx_strand_id
1 'polypeptide(L)' 'MSPSHPRNPRQVINFSKQKGKEIIANFDGGLITSDAGIVWIAELDKKLGITEKFGNCFQDHRHQSYVGFAE' A
#
# COMPACT_ATOMS: atom_id res chain seq x y z
N MET A 1 -3.41 30.58 -5.93
CA MET A 1 -4.65 30.29 -5.17
C MET A 1 -4.52 28.87 -4.66
N SER A 2 -4.20 28.67 -3.38
CA SER A 2 -4.20 27.32 -2.80
C SER A 2 -5.64 26.88 -2.54
N PRO A 3 -6.06 25.68 -2.96
CA PRO A 3 -7.37 25.17 -2.61
C PRO A 3 -7.34 24.75 -1.12
N SER A 4 -8.09 25.47 -0.29
CA SER A 4 -8.43 25.07 1.07
C SER A 4 -9.53 24.00 1.01
N HIS A 5 -9.15 22.75 0.74
CA HIS A 5 -10.07 21.62 0.89
C HIS A 5 -9.95 21.05 2.31
N PRO A 6 -11.03 20.97 3.10
CA PRO A 6 -11.00 20.31 4.40
C PRO A 6 -10.76 18.81 4.19
N ARG A 7 -9.61 18.31 4.65
CA ARG A 7 -9.25 16.89 4.60
C ARG A 7 -10.10 16.12 5.60
N ASN A 8 -11.24 15.59 5.15
CA ASN A 8 -11.90 14.51 5.88
C ASN A 8 -11.28 13.19 5.40
N PRO A 9 -10.50 12.46 6.23
CA PRO A 9 -9.92 11.19 5.80
C PRO A 9 -11.07 10.21 5.53
N ARG A 10 -11.23 9.81 4.27
CA ARG A 10 -12.44 9.08 3.81
C ARG A 10 -12.61 7.69 4.42
N GLN A 11 -11.60 7.12 5.07
CA GLN A 11 -11.75 6.00 6.01
C GLN A 11 -10.42 5.76 6.70
N VAL A 12 -10.39 5.88 8.01
CA VAL A 12 -9.26 5.45 8.84
C VAL A 12 -9.64 4.11 9.46
N ILE A 13 -8.85 3.07 9.21
CA ILE A 13 -9.07 1.75 9.82
C ILE A 13 -8.21 1.65 11.07
N ASN A 14 -8.86 1.51 12.21
CA ASN A 14 -8.19 1.29 13.50
C ASN A 14 -8.05 -0.20 13.74
N PHE A 15 -6.83 -0.64 14.03
CA PHE A 15 -6.55 -2.01 14.42
C PHE A 15 -6.43 -2.14 15.94
N SER A 16 -6.48 -3.37 16.44
CA SER A 16 -6.17 -3.69 17.83
C SER A 16 -4.79 -3.16 18.22
N LYS A 17 -4.68 -2.65 19.44
CA LYS A 17 -3.43 -2.10 19.98
C LYS A 17 -2.36 -3.19 20.04
N GLN A 18 -1.15 -2.87 19.60
CA GLN A 18 0.01 -3.75 19.73
C GLN A 18 0.99 -3.16 20.75
N LYS A 19 1.26 -3.89 21.84
CA LYS A 19 2.11 -3.42 22.95
C LYS A 19 1.71 -2.02 23.47
N GLY A 20 0.41 -1.75 23.56
CA GLY A 20 -0.14 -0.47 24.00
C GLY A 20 -0.09 0.65 22.95
N LYS A 21 0.50 0.41 21.77
CA LYS A 21 0.54 1.38 20.66
C LYS A 21 -0.67 1.21 19.77
N GLU A 22 -1.27 2.32 19.39
CA GLU A 22 -2.35 2.36 18.40
C GLU A 22 -1.78 2.08 17.01
N ILE A 23 -2.47 1.22 16.24
CA ILE A 23 -2.13 0.93 14.85
C ILE A 23 -3.26 1.47 13.99
N ILE A 24 -2.90 2.39 13.08
CA ILE A 24 -3.82 3.07 12.19
C ILE A 24 -3.38 2.81 10.75
N ALA A 25 -4.30 2.36 9.89
CA ALA A 25 -4.10 2.42 8.44
C ALA A 25 -4.83 3.64 7.87
N ASN A 26 -4.06 4.48 7.20
CA ASN A 26 -4.56 5.62 6.44
C ASN A 26 -4.31 5.37 4.94
N PHE A 27 -5.40 5.30 4.17
CA PHE A 27 -5.37 5.11 2.73
C PHE A 27 -5.55 6.41 1.95
N ASP A 28 -5.47 7.57 2.61
CA ASP A 28 -5.60 8.87 1.96
C ASP A 28 -4.46 9.17 0.97
N GLY A 29 -3.32 8.47 1.08
CA GLY A 29 -2.15 8.60 0.21
C GLY A 29 -1.53 10.00 0.14
N GLY A 30 -2.07 10.99 0.86
CA GLY A 30 -1.74 12.40 0.66
C GLY A 30 -1.96 12.91 -0.78
N LEU A 31 -1.37 14.06 -1.11
CA LEU A 31 -1.28 14.57 -2.49
C LEU A 31 -0.19 13.81 -3.26
N ILE A 32 -0.43 12.53 -3.53
CA ILE A 32 0.26 11.83 -4.61
C ILE A 32 -0.52 12.18 -5.88
N THR A 33 0.14 12.74 -6.89
CA THR A 33 -0.49 12.94 -8.20
C THR A 33 -0.88 11.58 -8.76
N SER A 34 -2.16 11.25 -8.61
CA SER A 34 -2.77 9.96 -8.97
C SER A 34 -2.51 9.57 -10.43
N ASP A 35 -2.24 10.53 -11.29
CA ASP A 35 -2.21 10.30 -12.73
C ASP A 35 -0.84 9.86 -13.29
N ALA A 36 0.25 9.95 -12.53
CA ALA A 36 1.58 9.61 -13.07
C ALA A 36 2.61 9.03 -12.08
N GLY A 37 2.45 9.20 -10.76
CA GLY A 37 3.49 8.78 -9.80
C GLY A 37 3.73 7.26 -9.80
N ILE A 38 2.67 6.48 -9.68
CA ILE A 38 2.74 5.00 -9.72
C ILE A 38 3.17 4.49 -11.09
N VAL A 39 2.79 5.17 -12.17
CA VAL A 39 3.16 4.78 -13.54
C VAL A 39 4.68 4.89 -13.75
N TRP A 40 5.30 5.97 -13.30
CA TRP A 40 6.75 6.14 -13.39
C TRP A 40 7.52 5.19 -12.47
N ILE A 41 7.01 4.95 -11.25
CA ILE A 41 7.59 3.96 -10.34
C ILE A 41 7.50 2.55 -10.96
N ALA A 42 6.37 2.21 -11.60
CA ALA A 42 6.20 0.92 -12.27
C ALA A 42 7.16 0.76 -13.46
N GLU A 43 7.36 1.81 -14.26
CA GLU A 43 8.32 1.78 -15.37
C GLU A 43 9.77 1.69 -14.89
N LEU A 44 10.11 2.39 -13.80
CA LEU A 44 11.41 2.28 -13.15
C LEU A 44 11.64 0.86 -12.61
N ASP A 45 10.63 0.31 -11.93
CA ASP A 45 10.72 -1.02 -11.33
C ASP A 45 10.82 -2.12 -12.40
N LYS A 46 10.12 -2.01 -13.54
CA LYS A 46 10.31 -2.91 -14.69
C LYS A 46 11.76 -2.94 -15.20
N LYS A 47 12.46 -1.80 -15.15
CA LYS A 47 13.87 -1.70 -15.60
C LYS A 47 14.86 -2.21 -14.56
N LEU A 48 14.58 -1.99 -13.28
CA LEU A 48 15.53 -2.28 -12.19
C LEU A 48 15.27 -3.61 -11.47
N GLY A 49 14.05 -4.15 -11.58
CA GLY A 49 13.57 -5.36 -10.91
C GLY A 49 13.63 -5.26 -9.38
N ILE A 50 13.33 -4.09 -8.82
CA ILE A 50 13.51 -3.85 -7.37
C ILE A 50 12.50 -4.67 -6.59
N THR A 51 11.22 -4.62 -6.96
CA THR A 51 10.15 -5.35 -6.25
C THR A 51 10.32 -6.86 -6.35
N GLU A 52 10.75 -7.38 -7.50
CA GLU A 52 11.05 -8.81 -7.70
C GLU A 52 12.19 -9.26 -6.77
N LYS A 53 13.34 -8.58 -6.82
CA LYS A 53 14.50 -8.90 -5.97
C LYS A 53 14.14 -8.82 -4.49
N PHE A 54 13.37 -7.80 -4.12
CA PHE A 54 12.89 -7.63 -2.77
C PHE A 54 11.91 -8.74 -2.36
N GLY A 55 11.00 -9.14 -3.25
CA GLY A 55 10.06 -10.24 -3.07
C GLY A 55 10.77 -11.57 -2.82
N ASN A 56 11.85 -11.83 -3.55
CA ASN A 56 12.67 -13.04 -3.40
C ASN A 56 13.42 -13.11 -2.05
N CYS A 57 13.50 -12.01 -1.30
CA CYS A 57 14.03 -12.03 0.07
C CYS A 57 13.05 -12.60 1.09
N PHE A 58 11.78 -12.76 0.74
CA PHE A 58 10.75 -13.27 1.65
C PHE A 58 10.48 -14.76 1.40
N GLN A 59 10.33 -15.50 2.49
CA GLN A 59 9.76 -16.85 2.45
C GLN A 59 8.25 -16.74 2.65
N ASP A 60 7.47 -17.22 1.68
CA ASP A 60 6.02 -17.25 1.82
C ASP A 60 5.59 -18.45 2.68
N HIS A 61 5.12 -18.14 3.89
CA HIS A 61 4.62 -19.14 4.85
C HIS A 61 3.09 -19.27 4.82
N ARG A 62 2.40 -18.57 3.91
CA ARG A 62 0.95 -18.63 3.83
C ARG A 62 0.53 -20.00 3.31
N HIS A 63 -0.52 -20.56 3.91
CA HIS A 63 -1.05 -21.83 3.48
C HIS A 63 -1.83 -21.64 2.17
N GLN A 64 -1.44 -22.37 1.11
CA GLN A 64 -1.99 -22.19 -0.24
C GLN A 64 -3.52 -22.36 -0.30
N SER A 65 -4.11 -23.15 0.60
CA SER A 65 -5.57 -23.37 0.67
C SER A 65 -6.39 -22.12 1.01
N TYR A 66 -5.75 -21.02 1.44
CA TYR A 66 -6.41 -19.73 1.68
C TYR A 66 -6.49 -18.85 0.43
N VAL A 67 -5.79 -19.23 -0.65
CA VAL A 67 -5.93 -18.58 -1.95
C VAL A 67 -7.07 -19.29 -2.67
N GLY A 68 -8.29 -18.76 -2.56
CA GLY A 68 -9.43 -19.30 -3.26
C GLY A 68 -9.23 -19.19 -4.77
N PHE A 69 -9.16 -20.32 -5.46
CA PHE A 69 -9.43 -20.35 -6.90
C PHE A 69 -10.95 -20.38 -7.04
N ALA A 70 -11.55 -19.24 -7.36
CA ALA A 70 -12.92 -19.22 -7.86
C ALA A 70 -12.88 -19.71 -9.31
N GLU A 71 -13.41 -20.92 -9.54
CA GLU A 71 -14.02 -21.27 -10.83
C GLU A 71 -15.44 -20.73 -10.89
#